data_AF-M6ZH96-F1
#
_entry.id   AF-M6ZH96-F1
#
_cell.length_a   1.000
_cell.length_b   1.000
_cell.length_c   1.000
_cell.angle_alpha   90.00
_cell.angle_beta   90.00
_cell.angle_gamma   90.00
#
_symmetry.space_group_name_H-M   'P 1'
#
loop_
_entity.id
_entity.type
_entity.pdbx_description
1 polymer ?
#
loop_
_entity_poly.entity_id
_entity_poly.type
_entity_poly.pdbx_seq_one_letter_code
_entity_poly.pdbx_strand_id
1 'polypeptide(L)'
;IQKIVEVIVSGPDEQKRKKGEVLLWGEVWSEANSKRVSIRMRCLEAYEFTIESALAAVSKVEKKKFHAGFTTPAKVFGSKFVLEIPGTKILS
;
A
#
# COMPACT_ATOMS: atom_id res chain seq x y z
N ILE A 1 -13.28 9.57 26.84
CA ILE A 1 -13.18 8.51 25.81
C ILE A 1 -11.76 8.40 25.26
N GLN A 2 -11.13 9.47 24.75
CA GLN A 2 -9.76 9.43 24.18
C GLN A 2 -8.68 8.86 25.13
N LYS A 3 -8.63 9.32 26.40
CA LYS A 3 -7.73 8.77 27.44
C LYS A 3 -7.96 7.28 27.78
N ILE A 4 -9.16 6.75 27.54
CA ILE A 4 -9.49 5.35 27.84
C ILE A 4 -8.98 4.45 26.72
N VAL A 5 -9.01 4.92 25.47
CA VAL A 5 -8.49 4.20 24.31
C VAL A 5 -6.98 3.99 24.44
N GLU A 6 -6.22 5.00 24.86
CA GLU A 6 -4.76 4.89 25.05
C GLU A 6 -4.35 3.88 26.13
N VAL A 7 -5.19 3.68 27.15
CA VAL A 7 -4.90 2.77 28.27
C VAL A 7 -5.31 1.32 27.97
N ILE A 8 -6.37 1.13 27.18
CA ILE A 8 -6.98 -0.20 26.96
C ILE A 8 -6.60 -0.80 25.60
N VAL A 9 -6.29 0.03 24.61
CA VAL A 9 -5.94 -0.42 23.26
C VAL A 9 -4.42 -0.41 23.10
N SER A 10 -3.82 -1.57 23.33
CA SER A 10 -2.45 -1.83 22.87
C SER A 10 -2.48 -2.15 21.37
N GLY A 11 -1.54 -1.57 20.61
CA GLY A 11 -1.35 -1.93 19.21
C GLY A 11 -1.14 -3.44 19.02
N PRO A 12 -1.30 -3.97 17.79
CA PRO A 12 -1.17 -5.39 17.54
C PRO A 12 0.24 -5.87 17.92
N ASP A 13 0.30 -6.91 18.75
CA ASP A 13 1.54 -7.61 19.07
C ASP A 13 2.13 -8.31 17.83
N GLU A 14 3.35 -8.82 17.94
CA GLU A 14 4.05 -9.46 16.82
C GLU A 14 3.27 -10.64 16.22
N GLN A 15 2.59 -11.44 17.06
CA GLN A 15 1.83 -12.59 16.57
C GLN A 15 0.59 -12.17 15.78
N LYS A 16 -0.11 -11.12 16.23
CA LYS A 16 -1.22 -10.52 15.49
C LYS A 16 -0.75 -9.94 14.17
N ARG A 17 0.41 -9.27 14.15
CA ARG A 17 0.97 -8.72 12.90
C ARG A 17 1.32 -9.81 11.90
N LYS A 18 1.94 -10.92 12.34
CA LYS A 18 2.29 -12.06 11.48
C LYS A 18 1.09 -12.73 10.78
N LYS A 19 -0.13 -12.56 11.31
CA LYS A 19 -1.36 -13.12 10.73
C LYS A 19 -2.21 -12.09 10.00
N GLY A 20 -1.83 -10.82 10.08
CA GLY A 20 -2.56 -9.73 9.46
C GLY A 20 -2.32 -9.67 7.95
N GLU A 21 -3.33 -9.19 7.24
CA GLU A 21 -3.23 -8.86 5.82
C GLU A 21 -4.13 -7.65 5.53
N VAL A 22 -3.78 -6.91 4.49
CA VAL A 22 -4.62 -5.81 3.98
C VAL A 22 -5.32 -6.29 2.71
N LEU A 23 -6.63 -6.08 2.66
CA LEU A 23 -7.44 -6.27 1.46
C LEU A 23 -7.87 -4.90 0.94
N LEU A 24 -7.60 -4.65 -0.33
CA LEU A 24 -7.93 -3.42 -1.03
C LEU A 24 -8.94 -3.71 -2.14
N TRP A 25 -9.94 -2.85 -2.27
CA TRP A 25 -10.82 -2.81 -3.43
C TRP A 25 -10.88 -1.37 -3.95
N GLY A 26 -10.73 -1.22 -5.25
CA GLY A 26 -10.91 0.04 -5.95
C GLY A 26 -11.84 -0.16 -7.14
N GLU A 27 -12.78 0.76 -7.32
CA GLU A 27 -13.66 0.81 -8.49
C GLU A 27 -13.64 2.22 -9.07
N VAL A 28 -13.61 2.28 -10.40
CA VAL A 28 -13.73 3.52 -11.17
C VAL A 28 -14.87 3.35 -12.14
N TRP A 29 -15.71 4.37 -12.26
CA TRP A 29 -16.80 4.42 -13.21
C TRP A 29 -16.73 5.71 -14.04
N SER A 30 -17.26 5.65 -15.25
CA SER A 30 -17.33 6.80 -16.15
C SER A 30 -18.70 6.89 -16.80
N GLU A 31 -19.33 8.06 -16.66
CA GLU A 31 -20.65 8.35 -17.22
C GLU A 31 -20.62 8.42 -18.75
N ALA A 32 -19.58 9.04 -19.32
CA ALA A 32 -19.44 9.28 -20.75
C ALA A 32 -19.43 7.99 -21.62
N ASN A 33 -19.10 6.85 -21.01
CA ASN A 33 -19.04 5.56 -21.70
C ASN A 33 -19.78 4.45 -20.95
N SER A 34 -20.49 4.77 -19.87
CA SER A 34 -21.17 3.81 -18.99
C SER A 34 -20.31 2.62 -18.57
N LYS A 35 -18.99 2.79 -18.43
CA LYS A 35 -18.06 1.71 -18.04
C LYS A 35 -17.76 1.76 -16.55
N ARG A 36 -17.62 0.56 -15.96
CA ARG A 36 -17.09 0.34 -14.61
C ARG A 36 -15.92 -0.63 -14.68
N VAL A 37 -14.87 -0.34 -13.93
CA VAL A 37 -13.70 -1.21 -13.80
C VAL A 37 -13.35 -1.28 -12.32
N SER A 38 -13.12 -2.48 -11.81
CA SER A 38 -12.69 -2.69 -10.43
C SER A 38 -11.46 -3.58 -10.35
N ILE A 39 -10.70 -3.39 -9.28
CA ILE A 39 -9.52 -4.19 -8.92
C ILE A 39 -9.63 -4.53 -7.45
N ARG A 40 -9.29 -5.78 -7.12
CA ARG A 40 -9.07 -6.24 -5.74
C ARG A 40 -7.60 -6.60 -5.57
N MET A 41 -7.05 -6.36 -4.39
CA MET A 41 -5.67 -6.66 -4.08
C MET A 41 -5.53 -7.13 -2.65
N ARG A 42 -4.61 -8.06 -2.41
CA ARG A 42 -4.13 -8.44 -1.09
C ARG A 42 -2.69 -7.94 -0.93
N CYS A 43 -2.37 -7.43 0.24
CA CYS A 43 -1.03 -7.02 0.66
C CYS A 43 -0.67 -7.67 2.00
N LEU A 44 0.57 -7.43 2.44
CA LEU A 44 1.01 -7.74 3.80
C LEU A 44 0.17 -7.00 4.85
N GLU A 45 0.42 -7.33 6.12
CA GLU A 45 -0.05 -6.56 7.26
C GLU A 45 0.30 -5.06 7.10
N ALA A 46 -0.54 -4.16 7.61
CA ALA A 46 -0.48 -2.73 7.30
C ALA A 46 0.87 -2.08 7.65
N TYR A 47 1.48 -2.41 8.79
CA TYR A 47 2.78 -1.86 9.17
C TYR A 47 3.90 -2.48 8.34
N GLU A 48 3.86 -3.79 8.12
CA GLU A 48 4.86 -4.48 7.31
C GLU A 48 4.83 -3.99 5.85
N PHE A 49 3.63 -3.86 5.28
CA PHE A 49 3.43 -3.28 3.94
C PHE A 49 3.99 -1.86 3.84
N THR A 50 3.83 -1.05 4.89
CA THR A 50 4.35 0.32 4.93
C THR A 50 5.89 0.33 4.94
N ILE A 51 6.51 -0.53 5.75
CA ILE A 51 7.97 -0.67 5.83
C ILE A 51 8.53 -1.11 4.48
N GLU A 52 8.01 -2.20 3.92
CA GLU A 52 8.48 -2.75 2.65
C GLU A 52 8.30 -1.75 1.48
N SER A 53 7.17 -1.03 1.46
CA SER A 53 6.92 0.00 0.45
C SER A 53 7.92 1.15 0.51
N ALA A 54 8.25 1.61 1.72
CA ALA A 54 9.22 2.69 1.93
C ALA A 54 10.64 2.25 1.52
N LEU A 55 11.07 1.06 1.93
CA LEU A 55 12.38 0.52 1.58
C LEU A 55 12.53 0.28 0.07
N ALA A 56 11.50 -0.26 -0.57
CA ALA A 56 11.48 -0.43 -2.03
C ALA A 56 11.59 0.92 -2.76
N ALA A 57 10.89 1.95 -2.28
CA ALA A 57 10.96 3.28 -2.86
C ALA A 57 12.37 3.89 -2.70
N VAL A 58 12.94 3.85 -1.50
CA VAL A 58 14.31 4.35 -1.22
C VAL A 58 15.34 3.63 -2.10
N SER A 59 15.30 2.30 -2.16
CA SER A 59 16.24 1.53 -2.99
C SER A 59 16.19 1.91 -4.47
N LYS A 60 15.00 2.24 -4.99
CA LYS A 60 14.87 2.71 -6.38
C LYS A 60 15.37 4.13 -6.56
N VAL A 61 15.15 5.02 -5.59
CA VAL A 61 15.69 6.39 -5.60
C VAL A 61 17.21 6.37 -5.66
N GLU A 62 17.87 5.53 -4.85
CA GLU A 62 19.34 5.45 -4.82
C GLU A 62 19.95 4.92 -6.13
N LYS A 63 19.26 4.02 -6.83
CA LYS A 63 19.78 3.35 -8.03
C LYS A 63 19.58 4.12 -9.34
N LYS A 64 18.78 5.19 -9.36
CA LYS A 64 18.40 5.91 -10.57
C LYS A 64 18.49 7.42 -10.37
N LYS A 65 18.64 8.16 -11.47
CA LYS A 65 18.59 9.63 -11.44
C LYS A 65 17.15 10.10 -11.61
N PHE A 66 16.66 10.90 -10.66
CA PHE A 66 15.34 11.52 -10.70
C PHE A 66 15.46 13.03 -10.72
N HIS A 67 14.45 13.71 -11.26
CA HIS A 67 14.34 15.15 -11.14
C HIS A 67 14.09 15.52 -9.67
N ALA A 68 14.79 16.55 -9.19
CA ALA A 68 14.60 17.06 -7.84
C ALA A 68 13.18 17.62 -7.67
N GLY A 69 12.64 17.51 -6.46
CA GLY A 69 11.30 17.99 -6.10
C GLY A 69 10.41 16.88 -5.53
N PHE A 70 9.13 17.21 -5.36
CA PHE A 70 8.14 16.26 -4.86
C PHE A 70 7.59 15.37 -5.99
N THR A 71 7.41 14.09 -5.70
CA THR A 71 6.83 13.12 -6.62
C THR A 71 6.09 12.02 -5.87
N THR A 72 5.30 11.23 -6.60
CA THR A 72 4.64 10.02 -6.09
C THR A 72 5.30 8.78 -6.69
N PRO A 73 5.30 7.63 -5.99
CA PRO A 73 5.83 6.38 -6.54
C PRO A 73 5.22 6.01 -7.89
N ALA A 74 3.91 6.21 -8.08
CA ALA A 74 3.23 5.94 -9.35
C ALA A 74 3.79 6.77 -10.51
N LYS A 75 4.24 8.01 -10.24
CA LYS A 75 4.80 8.90 -11.26
C LYS A 75 6.23 8.53 -11.66
N VAL A 76 7.07 8.10 -10.71
CA VAL A 76 8.51 7.83 -10.98
C VAL A 76 8.86 6.36 -11.19
N PHE A 77 8.06 5.44 -10.66
CA PHE A 77 8.27 3.99 -10.78
C PHE A 77 7.19 3.30 -11.62
N GLY A 78 6.10 4.02 -11.95
CA GLY A 78 4.95 3.50 -12.69
C GLY A 78 3.85 2.97 -11.76
N SER A 79 2.62 2.90 -12.30
CA SER A 79 1.43 2.48 -11.54
C SER A 79 1.50 1.04 -11.02
N LYS A 80 2.35 0.20 -11.61
CA LYS A 80 2.55 -1.20 -11.20
C LYS A 80 3.58 -1.39 -10.09
N PHE A 81 4.23 -0.32 -9.61
CA PHE A 81 5.24 -0.40 -8.54
C PHE A 81 4.75 -1.13 -7.30
N VAL A 82 3.48 -0.96 -6.92
CA VAL A 82 2.89 -1.63 -5.74
C VAL A 82 2.94 -3.16 -5.84
N LEU A 83 2.94 -3.73 -7.05
CA LEU A 83 3.02 -5.17 -7.28
C LEU A 83 4.44 -5.73 -7.08
N GLU A 84 5.44 -4.87 -6.93
CA GLU A 84 6.80 -5.27 -6.57
C GLU A 84 6.97 -5.45 -5.05
N ILE A 85 6.01 -4.97 -4.25
CA ILE A 85 6.07 -5.09 -2.79
C ILE A 85 5.76 -6.54 -2.40
N PRO A 86 6.59 -7.18 -1.57
CA PRO A 86 6.39 -8.57 -1.15
C PRO A 86 4.96 -8.81 -0.66
N GLY A 87 4.41 -10.00 -0.95
CA GLY A 87 3.05 -10.38 -0.56
C GLY A 87 1.92 -9.67 -1.32
N THR A 88 2.22 -8.67 -2.16
CA THR A 88 1.19 -7.92 -2.90
C THR A 88 0.73 -8.67 -4.15
N LYS A 89 -0.58 -8.90 -4.29
CA LYS A 89 -1.18 -9.60 -5.43
C LYS A 89 -2.54 -9.04 -5.80
N ILE A 90 -2.78 -8.85 -7.10
CA ILE A 90 -4.13 -8.63 -7.62
C ILE A 90 -4.93 -9.92 -7.42
N LEU A 91 -6.15 -9.78 -6.92
CA LEU A 91 -7.09 -10.87 -6.73
C LEU A 91 -8.04 -10.92 -7.94
N SER A 92 -8.22 -12.11 -8.51
CA SER A 92 -9.18 -12.40 -9.58
C SER A 92 -10.61 -12.29 -9.07
#